data_AF-A6E851-F1
#
_entry.id   AF-A6E851-F1
#
_cell.length_a   1.000
_cell.length_b   1.000
_cell.length_c   1.000
_cell.angle_alpha   90.00
_cell.angle_beta   90.00
_cell.angle_gamma   90.00
#
_symmetry.space_group_name_H-M   'P 1'
#
loop_
_entity.id
_entity.type
_entity.pdbx_description
1 polymer ?
#
loop_
_entity_poly.entity_id
_entity_poly.type
_entity_poly.pdbx_seq_one_letter_code
_entity_poly.pdbx_strand_id
1 'polypeptide(L)'
;MAIITNGPLGEFRGRIGNLVFYPLNGKQVARTIGPQGPPSVKQLANYQRMSLTVNMLRTMNDFVDAGFAIEAKGTDKNPQNLAVSFNKSTAIYGDYPDMSIDYSKVIFSHGKLPFSEDISVTKSPKGLSFSWSKEDVKGYLRRREDMVMILVYFPGMRRSVQMLNAAKRESGGYELKLHRSMIHQPMEIYMLFKAANGKDISDTLYLGNINGPGNPPVLDEAEQAKAAESYAELEARFEADKARYHKKMEQFKAKKIKYEALSSSERSYERSRHMLEIMPGKPESAG
;
A
#
# COMPACT_ATOMS: atom_id res chain seq x y z
N MET A 1 -18.79 -13.73 -10.96
CA MET A 1 -18.55 -14.01 -12.38
C MET A 1 -18.63 -15.51 -12.58
N ALA A 2 -19.21 -15.96 -13.68
CA ALA A 2 -19.10 -17.35 -14.13
C ALA A 2 -18.17 -17.39 -15.33
N ILE A 3 -17.35 -18.43 -15.40
CA ILE A 3 -16.48 -18.73 -16.52
C ILE A 3 -17.12 -19.90 -17.24
N ILE A 4 -17.27 -19.76 -18.55
CA ILE A 4 -17.67 -20.87 -19.42
C ILE A 4 -16.39 -21.50 -19.90
N THR A 5 -16.18 -22.76 -19.55
CA THR A 5 -15.09 -23.55 -20.11
C THR A 5 -15.60 -24.27 -21.34
N ASN A 6 -14.84 -24.22 -22.44
CA ASN A 6 -15.12 -24.96 -23.68
C ASN A 6 -16.48 -24.57 -24.32
N GLY A 7 -16.67 -23.29 -24.71
CA GLY A 7 -17.91 -22.81 -25.36
C GLY A 7 -18.19 -23.52 -26.70
N PRO A 8 -19.43 -23.54 -27.27
CA PRO A 8 -20.60 -22.65 -27.11
C PRO A 8 -21.72 -23.05 -26.12
N LEU A 9 -21.61 -24.14 -25.37
CA LEU A 9 -22.61 -24.61 -24.38
C LEU A 9 -21.97 -25.41 -23.22
N GLY A 10 -20.66 -25.24 -23.02
CA GLY A 10 -19.90 -26.03 -22.04
C GLY A 10 -20.29 -25.81 -20.57
N GLU A 11 -19.46 -26.31 -19.67
CA GLU A 11 -19.73 -26.22 -18.23
C GLU A 11 -19.58 -24.79 -17.72
N PHE A 12 -20.58 -24.34 -16.96
CA PHE A 12 -20.52 -23.08 -16.23
C PHE A 12 -19.83 -23.29 -14.90
N ARG A 13 -18.85 -22.45 -14.57
CA ARG A 13 -18.23 -22.44 -13.25
C ARG A 13 -18.29 -21.06 -12.64
N GLY A 14 -18.95 -20.93 -11.50
CA GLY A 14 -19.10 -19.67 -10.78
C GLY A 14 -20.52 -19.11 -10.85
N ARG A 15 -20.64 -17.78 -10.79
CA ARG A 15 -21.92 -17.11 -10.50
C ARG A 15 -22.53 -16.39 -11.70
N ILE A 16 -23.80 -16.67 -11.99
CA ILE A 16 -24.68 -15.93 -12.91
C ILE A 16 -25.94 -15.52 -12.13
N GLY A 17 -26.16 -14.22 -11.93
CA GLY A 17 -27.30 -13.73 -11.15
C GLY A 17 -27.32 -14.29 -9.72
N ASN A 18 -28.42 -14.96 -9.37
CA ASN A 18 -28.60 -15.66 -8.08
C ASN A 18 -28.18 -17.14 -8.10
N LEU A 19 -27.64 -17.63 -9.22
CA LEU A 19 -27.23 -19.03 -9.38
C LEU A 19 -25.71 -19.18 -9.31
N VAL A 20 -25.28 -20.26 -8.67
CA VAL A 20 -23.87 -20.71 -8.64
C VAL A 20 -23.80 -22.09 -9.26
N PHE A 21 -22.98 -22.18 -10.30
CA PHE A 21 -22.72 -23.39 -11.07
C PHE A 21 -21.38 -24.00 -10.64
N TYR A 22 -21.36 -25.31 -10.35
CA TYR A 22 -20.16 -26.04 -9.97
C TYR A 22 -20.32 -27.56 -10.25
N PRO A 23 -19.20 -28.28 -10.48
CA PRO A 23 -19.25 -29.73 -10.60
C PRO A 23 -19.42 -30.37 -9.21
N LEU A 24 -20.34 -31.33 -9.11
CA LEU A 24 -20.53 -32.18 -7.93
C LEU A 24 -20.54 -33.64 -8.38
N ASN A 25 -19.54 -34.41 -7.95
CA ASN A 25 -19.37 -35.82 -8.31
C ASN A 25 -19.45 -36.06 -9.84
N GLY A 26 -18.78 -35.20 -10.63
CA GLY A 26 -18.76 -35.28 -12.09
C GLY A 26 -20.02 -34.81 -12.81
N LYS A 27 -21.04 -34.31 -12.09
CA LYS A 27 -22.24 -33.70 -12.68
C LYS A 27 -22.23 -32.20 -12.49
N GLN A 28 -22.61 -31.47 -13.53
CA GLN A 28 -22.79 -30.03 -13.43
C GLN A 28 -24.07 -29.72 -12.66
N VAL A 29 -23.95 -28.99 -11.54
CA VAL A 29 -25.07 -28.62 -10.67
C VAL A 29 -25.15 -27.10 -10.57
N ALA A 30 -26.38 -26.60 -10.44
CA ALA A 30 -26.65 -25.21 -10.11
C ALA A 30 -27.40 -25.13 -8.77
N ARG A 31 -27.06 -24.14 -7.94
CA ARG A 31 -27.81 -23.83 -6.72
C ARG A 31 -28.08 -22.33 -6.61
N THR A 32 -29.10 -21.96 -5.86
CA THR A 32 -29.33 -20.56 -5.48
C THR A 32 -28.38 -20.12 -4.37
N ILE A 33 -28.07 -18.82 -4.34
CA ILE A 33 -27.29 -18.23 -3.25
C ILE A 33 -28.23 -18.04 -2.06
N GLY A 34 -27.85 -18.61 -0.91
CA GLY A 34 -28.55 -18.40 0.35
C GLY A 34 -28.35 -16.99 0.90
N PRO A 35 -29.16 -16.57 1.89
CA PRO A 35 -28.99 -15.26 2.53
C PRO A 35 -27.57 -15.14 3.14
N GLN A 36 -26.95 -13.98 2.93
CA GLN A 36 -25.62 -13.73 3.46
C GLN A 36 -25.72 -13.46 4.97
N GLY A 37 -25.09 -14.32 5.77
CA GLY A 37 -24.96 -14.11 7.22
C GLY A 37 -23.98 -12.99 7.59
N PRO A 38 -23.91 -12.62 8.88
CA PRO A 38 -22.92 -11.65 9.35
C PRO A 38 -21.49 -12.14 9.08
N PRO A 39 -20.55 -11.21 8.82
CA PRO A 39 -19.18 -11.60 8.53
C PRO A 39 -18.52 -12.24 9.75
N SER A 40 -17.83 -13.36 9.52
CA SER A 40 -16.94 -13.97 10.50
C SER A 40 -15.71 -13.08 10.77
N VAL A 41 -15.03 -13.30 11.89
CA VAL A 41 -13.77 -12.60 12.22
C VAL A 41 -12.72 -12.77 11.11
N LYS A 42 -12.64 -13.97 10.50
CA LYS A 42 -11.73 -14.21 9.37
C LYS A 42 -12.10 -13.39 8.12
N GLN A 43 -13.40 -13.20 7.86
CA GLN A 43 -13.87 -12.32 6.78
C GLN A 43 -13.55 -10.86 7.08
N LEU A 44 -13.77 -10.41 8.31
CA LEU A 44 -13.43 -9.04 8.75
C LEU A 44 -11.93 -8.77 8.62
N ALA A 45 -11.09 -9.70 9.05
CA ALA A 45 -9.64 -9.63 8.86
C ALA A 45 -9.28 -9.50 7.37
N ASN A 46 -9.90 -10.30 6.50
CA ASN A 46 -9.67 -10.22 5.06
C ASN A 46 -10.16 -8.89 4.45
N TYR A 47 -11.28 -8.34 4.93
CA TYR A 47 -11.80 -7.05 4.51
C TYR A 47 -10.88 -5.91 4.93
N GLN A 48 -10.36 -5.93 6.15
CA GLN A 48 -9.40 -4.94 6.61
C GLN A 48 -8.11 -5.01 5.79
N ARG A 49 -7.56 -6.22 5.56
CA ARG A 49 -6.39 -6.40 4.69
C ARG A 49 -6.61 -5.80 3.29
N MET A 50 -7.76 -6.12 2.69
CA MET A 50 -8.13 -5.58 1.38
C MET A 50 -8.27 -4.06 1.40
N SER A 51 -8.94 -3.51 2.41
CA SER A 51 -9.15 -2.07 2.57
C SER A 51 -7.83 -1.31 2.68
N LEU A 52 -6.89 -1.80 3.52
CA LEU A 52 -5.55 -1.21 3.67
C LEU A 52 -4.80 -1.19 2.33
N THR A 53 -4.72 -2.33 1.65
CA THR A 53 -4.01 -2.43 0.37
C THR A 53 -4.64 -1.55 -0.70
N VAL A 54 -5.97 -1.63 -0.90
CA VAL A 54 -6.65 -0.90 -1.98
C VAL A 54 -6.63 0.60 -1.73
N ASN A 55 -6.81 1.05 -0.48
CA ASN A 55 -6.80 2.49 -0.18
C ASN A 55 -5.42 3.11 -0.43
N MET A 56 -4.33 2.39 -0.15
CA MET A 56 -2.98 2.81 -0.50
C MET A 56 -2.79 2.83 -2.02
N LEU A 57 -3.03 1.70 -2.69
CA LEU A 57 -2.73 1.53 -4.13
C LEU A 57 -3.56 2.46 -5.03
N ARG A 58 -4.80 2.79 -4.65
CA ARG A 58 -5.66 3.72 -5.42
C ARG A 58 -5.01 5.08 -5.66
N THR A 59 -4.07 5.49 -4.81
CA THR A 59 -3.38 6.78 -4.94
C THR A 59 -2.21 6.75 -5.93
N MET A 60 -1.86 5.57 -6.46
CA MET A 60 -0.63 5.27 -7.19
C MET A 60 -0.86 4.39 -8.42
N ASN A 61 -2.04 4.53 -9.04
CA ASN A 61 -2.49 3.67 -10.15
C ASN A 61 -1.49 3.65 -11.32
N ASP A 62 -1.07 4.82 -11.84
CA ASP A 62 -0.21 4.89 -13.01
C ASP A 62 1.18 4.29 -12.73
N PHE A 63 1.70 4.48 -11.51
CA PHE A 63 2.94 3.87 -11.05
C PHE A 63 2.83 2.35 -11.00
N VAL A 64 1.73 1.82 -10.45
CA VAL A 64 1.43 0.39 -10.40
C VAL A 64 1.25 -0.20 -11.79
N ASP A 65 0.54 0.50 -12.69
CA ASP A 65 0.32 0.06 -14.06
C ASP A 65 1.64 -0.06 -14.80
N ALA A 66 2.52 0.93 -14.68
CA ALA A 66 3.85 0.88 -15.27
C ALA A 66 4.75 -0.19 -14.61
N GLY A 67 4.64 -0.36 -13.29
CA GLY A 67 5.46 -1.28 -12.49
C GLY A 67 5.17 -2.76 -12.74
N PHE A 68 3.89 -3.12 -12.91
CA PHE A 68 3.45 -4.50 -13.15
C PHE A 68 3.06 -4.78 -14.61
N ALA A 69 3.22 -3.82 -15.53
CA ALA A 69 2.89 -4.00 -16.95
C ALA A 69 3.57 -5.23 -17.57
N ILE A 70 4.85 -5.47 -17.24
CA ILE A 70 5.62 -6.59 -17.79
C ILE A 70 5.15 -7.91 -17.21
N GLU A 71 4.97 -7.98 -15.88
CA GLU A 71 4.50 -9.18 -15.18
C GLU A 71 3.07 -9.57 -15.60
N ALA A 72 2.21 -8.58 -15.87
CA ALA A 72 0.84 -8.81 -16.35
C ALA A 72 0.81 -9.34 -17.80
N LYS A 73 1.83 -9.04 -18.60
CA LYS A 73 1.83 -9.32 -20.04
C LYS A 73 1.78 -10.83 -20.31
N GLY A 74 0.82 -11.25 -21.11
CA GLY A 74 0.62 -12.66 -21.45
C GLY A 74 -0.13 -13.47 -20.38
N THR A 75 -0.65 -12.79 -19.35
CA THR A 75 -1.53 -13.39 -18.34
C THR A 75 -2.96 -12.85 -18.46
N ASP A 76 -3.89 -13.44 -17.72
CA ASP A 76 -5.26 -12.95 -17.56
C ASP A 76 -5.40 -11.89 -16.45
N LYS A 77 -4.28 -11.48 -15.83
CA LYS A 77 -4.25 -10.55 -14.71
C LYS A 77 -3.99 -9.11 -15.17
N ASN A 78 -4.64 -8.17 -14.51
CA ASN A 78 -4.35 -6.74 -14.63
C ASN A 78 -3.21 -6.36 -13.64
N PRO A 79 -2.30 -5.43 -13.99
CA PRO A 79 -1.29 -4.84 -13.08
C PRO A 79 -1.80 -4.52 -11.68
N GLN A 80 -2.98 -3.90 -11.55
CA GLN A 80 -3.59 -3.56 -10.26
C GLN A 80 -3.91 -4.80 -9.42
N ASN A 81 -4.38 -5.88 -10.06
CA ASN A 81 -4.68 -7.13 -9.36
C ASN A 81 -3.39 -7.81 -8.86
N LEU A 82 -2.31 -7.71 -9.64
CA LEU A 82 -0.99 -8.20 -9.22
C LEU A 82 -0.50 -7.41 -8.01
N ALA A 83 -0.53 -6.07 -8.07
CA ALA A 83 -0.13 -5.22 -6.97
C ALA A 83 -0.93 -5.49 -5.70
N VAL A 84 -2.25 -5.64 -5.80
CA VAL A 84 -3.08 -6.03 -4.65
C VAL A 84 -2.67 -7.39 -4.11
N SER A 85 -2.43 -8.38 -4.98
CA SER A 85 -2.05 -9.74 -4.58
C SER A 85 -0.73 -9.76 -3.81
N PHE A 86 0.34 -9.15 -4.36
CA PHE A 86 1.64 -9.08 -3.71
C PHE A 86 1.53 -8.38 -2.35
N ASN A 87 1.07 -7.13 -2.34
CA ASN A 87 1.07 -6.29 -1.14
C ASN A 87 0.15 -6.78 -0.03
N LYS A 88 -1.01 -7.34 -0.37
CA LYS A 88 -1.93 -7.88 0.65
C LYS A 88 -1.30 -9.06 1.42
N SER A 89 -0.38 -9.78 0.78
CA SER A 89 0.28 -10.94 1.37
C SER A 89 1.60 -10.62 2.09
N THR A 90 2.35 -9.61 1.62
CA THR A 90 3.70 -9.30 2.12
C THR A 90 3.77 -8.04 2.99
N ALA A 91 2.98 -7.01 2.66
CA ALA A 91 3.12 -5.68 3.23
C ALA A 91 2.18 -5.40 4.40
N ILE A 92 1.37 -6.37 4.83
CA ILE A 92 0.48 -6.21 5.98
C ILE A 92 0.99 -7.03 7.16
N TYR A 93 1.11 -6.38 8.31
CA TYR A 93 1.47 -7.02 9.58
C TYR A 93 0.39 -6.78 10.64
N GLY A 94 0.49 -7.51 11.74
CA GLY A 94 -0.49 -7.51 12.83
C GLY A 94 -1.70 -8.40 12.53
N ASP A 95 -2.59 -8.48 13.51
CA ASP A 95 -3.80 -9.29 13.48
C ASP A 95 -5.04 -8.43 13.61
N TYR A 96 -6.18 -8.93 13.11
CA TYR A 96 -7.42 -8.17 13.15
C TYR A 96 -7.81 -7.95 14.62
N PRO A 97 -8.04 -6.70 15.04
CA PRO A 97 -8.25 -5.51 14.20
C PRO A 97 -7.08 -4.52 14.08
N ASP A 98 -5.94 -4.81 14.70
CA ASP A 98 -4.77 -3.94 14.75
C ASP A 98 -3.78 -4.27 13.61
N MET A 99 -4.28 -4.33 12.37
CA MET A 99 -3.45 -4.56 11.18
C MET A 99 -2.91 -3.26 10.60
N SER A 100 -1.66 -3.23 10.16
CA SER A 100 -1.01 -2.05 9.57
C SER A 100 -0.18 -2.39 8.34
N ILE A 101 0.14 -1.38 7.53
CA ILE A 101 1.01 -1.52 6.36
C ILE A 101 2.46 -1.33 6.81
N ASP A 102 3.30 -2.32 6.50
CA ASP A 102 4.75 -2.20 6.55
C ASP A 102 5.23 -1.66 5.20
N TYR A 103 5.47 -0.35 5.15
CA TYR A 103 5.87 0.36 3.94
C TYR A 103 7.19 -0.16 3.35
N SER A 104 8.09 -0.68 4.18
CA SER A 104 9.35 -1.25 3.71
C SER A 104 9.17 -2.52 2.86
N LYS A 105 8.02 -3.19 2.97
CA LYS A 105 7.68 -4.42 2.24
C LYS A 105 6.70 -4.22 1.09
N VAL A 106 6.37 -2.96 0.78
CA VAL A 106 5.47 -2.65 -0.33
C VAL A 106 6.19 -2.84 -1.66
N ILE A 107 5.52 -3.50 -2.60
CA ILE A 107 6.04 -3.88 -3.92
C ILE A 107 5.20 -3.23 -5.01
N PHE A 108 5.85 -2.50 -5.90
CA PHE A 108 5.27 -1.84 -7.08
C PHE A 108 5.68 -2.46 -8.41
N SER A 109 6.75 -3.24 -8.41
CA SER A 109 7.25 -3.95 -9.56
C SER A 109 8.00 -5.20 -9.11
N HIS A 110 8.01 -6.20 -9.98
CA HIS A 110 8.79 -7.41 -9.84
C HIS A 110 9.52 -7.64 -11.17
N GLY A 111 10.84 -7.69 -11.15
CA GLY A 111 11.63 -7.65 -12.37
C GLY A 111 13.11 -7.93 -12.13
N LYS A 112 13.91 -7.90 -13.20
CA LYS A 112 15.31 -8.34 -13.17
C LYS A 112 16.31 -7.24 -13.53
N LEU A 113 15.82 -6.05 -13.86
CA LEU A 113 16.69 -4.94 -14.18
C LEU A 113 17.48 -4.51 -12.92
N PRO A 114 18.81 -4.43 -12.99
CA PRO A 114 19.60 -4.05 -11.83
C PRO A 114 19.44 -2.56 -11.47
N PHE A 115 19.54 -2.28 -10.18
CA PHE A 115 19.67 -0.93 -9.64
C PHE A 115 21.05 -0.34 -9.92
N SER A 116 21.16 0.98 -9.95
CA SER A 116 22.46 1.64 -9.85
C SER A 116 23.03 1.51 -8.43
N GLU A 117 24.34 1.69 -8.27
CA GLU A 117 24.99 1.75 -6.94
C GLU A 117 24.78 3.14 -6.29
N ASP A 118 25.08 3.26 -4.99
CA ASP A 118 25.06 4.51 -4.21
C ASP A 118 23.76 5.33 -4.32
N ILE A 119 22.62 4.64 -4.37
CA ILE A 119 21.31 5.30 -4.43
C ILE A 119 21.02 5.94 -3.07
N SER A 120 20.76 7.25 -3.07
CA SER A 120 20.38 7.99 -1.88
C SER A 120 19.31 9.03 -2.17
N VAL A 121 18.56 9.37 -1.13
CA VAL A 121 17.59 10.46 -1.13
C VAL A 121 17.88 11.40 0.02
N THR A 122 17.87 12.71 -0.26
CA THR A 122 18.07 13.75 0.74
C THR A 122 16.91 14.76 0.66
N LYS A 123 16.46 15.22 1.84
CA LYS A 123 15.43 16.25 1.93
C LYS A 123 16.06 17.63 1.73
N SER A 124 15.46 18.42 0.84
CA SER A 124 15.79 19.84 0.67
C SER A 124 14.61 20.72 1.09
N PRO A 125 14.81 22.04 1.32
CA PRO A 125 13.70 22.95 1.63
C PRO A 125 12.62 23.06 0.54
N LYS A 126 12.90 22.62 -0.70
CA LYS A 126 11.97 22.67 -1.84
C LYS A 126 11.37 21.31 -2.19
N GLY A 127 11.82 20.22 -1.58
CA GLY A 127 11.39 18.85 -1.89
C GLY A 127 12.47 17.80 -1.62
N LEU A 128 12.71 16.90 -2.57
CA LEU A 128 13.65 15.78 -2.43
C LEU A 128 14.70 15.81 -3.53
N SER A 129 15.94 15.48 -3.17
CA SER A 129 17.04 15.29 -4.11
C SER A 129 17.48 13.83 -4.09
N PHE A 130 17.42 13.20 -5.26
CA PHE A 130 17.81 11.83 -5.49
C PHE A 130 19.16 11.80 -6.19
N SER A 131 20.03 10.87 -5.79
CA SER A 131 21.30 10.63 -6.47
C SER A 131 21.58 9.14 -6.58
N TRP A 132 22.32 8.76 -7.61
CA TRP A 132 22.76 7.38 -7.86
C TRP A 132 24.00 7.37 -8.75
N SER A 133 24.78 6.28 -8.69
CA SER A 133 25.95 6.11 -9.53
C SER A 133 25.59 6.03 -11.01
N LYS A 134 26.35 6.78 -11.82
CA LYS A 134 26.27 6.76 -13.30
C LYS A 134 27.04 5.61 -13.91
N GLU A 135 27.88 4.95 -13.12
CA GLU A 135 28.68 3.85 -13.59
C GLU A 135 27.77 2.68 -13.99
N ASP A 136 28.15 1.99 -15.06
CA ASP A 136 27.43 0.81 -15.48
C ASP A 136 27.59 -0.25 -14.39
N VAL A 137 26.48 -0.88 -14.01
CA VAL A 137 26.50 -2.00 -13.08
C VAL A 137 27.35 -3.12 -13.70
N LYS A 138 28.30 -3.66 -12.93
CA LYS A 138 29.20 -4.71 -13.42
C LYS A 138 28.41 -5.86 -14.07
N GLY A 139 28.71 -6.16 -15.33
CA GLY A 139 28.04 -7.20 -16.11
C GLY A 139 26.82 -6.74 -16.93
N TYR A 140 26.39 -5.48 -16.81
CA TYR A 140 25.25 -4.92 -17.55
C TYR A 140 25.69 -3.70 -18.38
N LEU A 141 26.24 -3.96 -19.56
CA LEU A 141 26.67 -2.90 -20.48
C LEU A 141 25.46 -2.21 -21.12
N ARG A 142 25.52 -0.87 -21.26
CA ARG A 142 24.60 -0.04 -22.07
C ARG A 142 23.16 0.04 -21.55
N ARG A 143 22.98 0.46 -20.29
CA ARG A 143 21.66 0.75 -19.67
C ARG A 143 21.48 2.22 -19.28
N ARG A 144 22.33 3.09 -19.83
CA ARG A 144 22.37 4.55 -19.58
C ARG A 144 21.05 5.28 -19.86
N GLU A 145 20.31 4.81 -20.87
CA GLU A 145 19.04 5.40 -21.28
C GLU A 145 17.83 4.88 -20.51
N ASP A 146 18.01 3.92 -19.60
CA ASP A 146 16.95 3.45 -18.72
C ASP A 146 16.32 4.64 -17.97
N MET A 147 15.03 4.58 -17.75
CA MET A 147 14.28 5.62 -17.05
C MET A 147 14.15 5.26 -15.57
N VAL A 148 14.36 6.26 -14.71
CA VAL A 148 14.09 6.17 -13.28
C VAL A 148 12.65 6.56 -13.03
N MET A 149 11.94 5.72 -12.29
CA MET A 149 10.60 5.98 -11.78
C MET A 149 10.69 6.25 -10.28
N ILE A 150 9.97 7.26 -9.80
CA ILE A 150 9.96 7.64 -8.38
C ILE A 150 8.53 7.74 -7.88
N LEU A 151 8.26 7.19 -6.71
CA LEU A 151 7.00 7.32 -5.99
C LEU A 151 7.28 7.85 -4.59
N VAL A 152 6.58 8.92 -4.21
CA VAL A 152 6.55 9.44 -2.85
C VAL A 152 5.12 9.31 -2.34
N TYR A 153 4.91 8.42 -1.39
CA TYR A 153 3.60 8.21 -0.76
C TYR A 153 3.54 8.95 0.58
N PHE A 154 2.40 9.61 0.84
CA PHE A 154 2.13 10.32 2.09
C PHE A 154 1.02 9.58 2.83
N PRO A 155 1.35 8.65 3.76
CA PRO A 155 0.37 7.84 4.50
C PRO A 155 -0.75 8.67 5.11
N GLY A 156 -0.38 9.77 5.78
CA GLY A 156 -1.34 10.60 6.47
C GLY A 156 -2.29 11.32 5.52
N MET A 157 -1.78 11.83 4.40
CA MET A 157 -2.63 12.52 3.42
C MET A 157 -3.41 11.56 2.52
N ARG A 158 -3.06 10.27 2.50
CA ARG A 158 -3.54 9.28 1.51
C ARG A 158 -3.39 9.82 0.08
N ARG A 159 -2.21 10.33 -0.23
CA ARG A 159 -1.84 10.89 -1.53
C ARG A 159 -0.46 10.38 -1.92
N SER A 160 -0.17 10.41 -3.22
CA SER A 160 1.16 10.15 -3.73
C SER A 160 1.57 11.19 -4.76
N VAL A 161 2.88 11.36 -4.92
CA VAL A 161 3.51 12.06 -6.04
C VAL A 161 4.30 11.03 -6.83
N GLN A 162 4.04 10.93 -8.13
CA GLN A 162 4.56 9.86 -8.98
C GLN A 162 5.27 10.46 -10.19
N MET A 163 6.50 10.05 -10.45
CA MET A 163 7.25 10.41 -11.65
C MET A 163 7.56 9.13 -12.41
N LEU A 164 6.85 8.88 -13.52
CA LEU A 164 7.07 7.68 -14.34
C LEU A 164 8.30 7.77 -15.25
N ASN A 165 8.79 8.98 -15.50
CA ASN A 165 9.99 9.25 -16.30
C ASN A 165 10.77 10.39 -15.63
N ALA A 166 11.24 10.17 -14.40
CA ALA A 166 11.89 11.22 -13.61
C ALA A 166 13.18 11.71 -14.28
N ALA A 167 14.07 10.78 -14.59
CA ALA A 167 15.32 11.05 -15.27
C ALA A 167 15.81 9.79 -16.00
N LYS A 168 16.74 9.97 -16.94
CA LYS A 168 17.54 8.85 -17.45
C LYS A 168 18.53 8.40 -16.39
N ARG A 169 18.92 7.12 -16.43
CA ARG A 169 19.93 6.54 -15.53
C ARG A 169 21.25 7.30 -15.63
N GLU A 170 21.67 7.72 -16.83
CA GLU A 170 22.91 8.49 -17.03
C GLU A 170 22.93 9.87 -16.35
N SER A 171 21.76 10.42 -15.99
CA SER A 171 21.68 11.71 -15.29
C SER A 171 22.31 11.66 -13.90
N GLY A 172 22.30 10.50 -13.23
CA GLY A 172 22.88 10.29 -11.90
C GLY A 172 22.15 10.99 -10.75
N GLY A 173 20.98 11.57 -11.01
CA GLY A 173 20.19 12.25 -10.01
C GLY A 173 18.94 12.92 -10.57
N TYR A 174 18.07 13.33 -9.65
CA TYR A 174 16.82 14.01 -9.95
C TYR A 174 16.36 14.87 -8.77
N GLU A 175 15.88 16.09 -9.04
CA GLU A 175 15.28 16.95 -8.04
C GLU A 175 13.76 16.95 -8.17
N LEU A 176 13.08 16.43 -7.15
CA LEU A 176 11.63 16.46 -7.05
C LEU A 176 11.17 17.64 -6.20
N LYS A 177 10.49 18.60 -6.82
CA LYS A 177 9.85 19.70 -6.08
C LYS A 177 8.53 19.23 -5.47
N LEU A 178 8.35 19.50 -4.17
CA LEU A 178 7.11 19.19 -3.46
C LEU A 178 6.32 20.46 -3.16
N HIS A 179 5.00 20.34 -3.11
CA HIS A 179 4.15 21.44 -2.67
C HIS A 179 4.41 21.75 -1.19
N ARG A 180 4.29 23.02 -0.78
CA ARG A 180 4.56 23.47 0.60
C ARG A 180 3.79 22.67 1.65
N SER A 181 2.55 22.28 1.34
CA SER A 181 1.71 21.46 2.23
C SER A 181 2.19 20.02 2.43
N MET A 182 3.16 19.54 1.64
CA MET A 182 3.67 18.16 1.67
C MET A 182 5.09 18.05 2.25
N ILE A 183 5.86 19.13 2.27
CA ILE A 183 7.29 19.11 2.63
C ILE A 183 7.57 18.63 4.06
N HIS A 184 6.64 18.89 4.98
CA HIS A 184 6.75 18.51 6.40
C HIS A 184 5.94 17.27 6.75
N GLN A 185 5.26 16.67 5.77
CA GLN A 185 4.44 15.48 5.98
C GLN A 185 5.34 14.23 6.02
N PRO A 186 4.98 13.20 6.82
CA PRO A 186 5.58 11.89 6.73
C PRO A 186 5.48 11.33 5.32
N MET A 187 6.58 10.82 4.79
CA MET A 187 6.64 10.30 3.43
C MET A 187 7.44 9.00 3.33
N GLU A 188 6.94 8.11 2.49
CA GLU A 188 7.51 6.81 2.14
C GLU A 188 7.98 6.85 0.69
N ILE A 189 9.25 6.54 0.45
CA ILE A 189 9.89 6.83 -0.84
C ILE A 189 10.31 5.53 -1.52
N TYR A 190 9.93 5.39 -2.78
CA TYR A 190 10.26 4.23 -3.61
C TYR A 190 10.83 4.66 -4.95
N MET A 191 11.71 3.82 -5.49
CA MET A 191 12.36 4.01 -6.77
C MET A 191 12.36 2.70 -7.57
N LEU A 192 12.12 2.81 -8.88
CA LEU A 192 12.27 1.71 -9.84
C LEU A 192 13.15 2.18 -11.01
N PHE A 193 13.76 1.23 -11.69
CA PHE A 193 14.35 1.46 -13.01
C PHE A 193 13.52 0.73 -14.06
N LYS A 194 13.30 1.38 -15.20
CA LYS A 194 12.61 0.82 -16.36
C LYS A 194 13.52 0.92 -17.57
N ALA A 195 13.68 -0.18 -18.28
CA ALA A 195 14.52 -0.19 -19.46
C ALA A 195 14.00 0.78 -20.54
N ALA A 196 14.91 1.44 -21.26
CA ALA A 196 14.55 2.40 -22.31
C ALA A 196 13.61 1.81 -23.39
N ASN A 197 13.77 0.51 -23.67
CA ASN A 197 12.93 -0.23 -24.62
C ASN A 197 11.57 -0.68 -24.04
N GLY A 198 11.31 -0.42 -22.76
CA GLY A 198 10.08 -0.79 -22.04
C GLY A 198 9.88 -2.30 -21.84
N LYS A 199 10.91 -3.13 -22.06
CA LYS A 199 10.81 -4.60 -21.99
C LYS A 199 11.30 -5.20 -20.69
N ASP A 200 11.86 -4.39 -19.80
CA ASP A 200 12.46 -4.83 -18.54
C ASP A 200 12.26 -3.76 -17.46
N ILE A 201 12.15 -4.19 -16.21
CA ILE A 201 11.94 -3.33 -15.04
C ILE A 201 12.68 -3.92 -13.85
N SER A 202 13.06 -3.10 -12.88
CA SER A 202 13.68 -3.55 -11.65
C SER A 202 12.62 -4.03 -10.65
N ASP A 203 13.08 -4.70 -9.61
CA ASP A 203 12.29 -4.83 -8.38
C ASP A 203 12.06 -3.45 -7.73
N THR A 204 11.19 -3.42 -6.72
CA THR A 204 10.92 -2.21 -5.94
C THR A 204 12.05 -1.91 -4.97
N LEU A 205 12.64 -0.72 -5.08
CA LEU A 205 13.59 -0.21 -4.11
C LEU A 205 12.89 0.76 -3.16
N TYR A 206 12.87 0.42 -1.88
CA TYR A 206 12.43 1.32 -0.81
C TYR A 206 13.63 2.14 -0.32
N LEU A 207 13.51 3.47 -0.37
CA LEU A 207 14.57 4.42 0.01
C LEU A 207 14.42 4.96 1.43
N GLY A 208 13.44 4.47 2.18
CA GLY A 208 13.21 4.87 3.56
C GLY A 208 12.09 5.89 3.74
N ASN A 209 11.94 6.26 5.00
CA ASN A 209 10.95 7.20 5.48
C ASN A 209 11.61 8.55 5.80
N ILE A 210 10.95 9.65 5.42
CA ILE A 210 11.32 11.02 5.80
C ILE A 210 10.15 11.67 6.53
N ASN A 211 10.42 12.42 7.61
CA ASN A 211 9.43 13.09 8.47
C ASN A 211 8.44 12.14 9.19
N GLY A 212 8.61 10.82 9.13
CA GLY A 212 7.76 9.85 9.81
C GLY A 212 8.35 9.33 11.12
N PRO A 213 7.83 8.20 11.64
CA PRO A 213 8.28 7.61 12.90
C PRO A 213 9.80 7.40 12.93
N GLY A 214 10.49 8.00 13.91
CA GLY A 214 11.96 7.90 14.06
C GLY A 214 12.77 8.86 13.18
N ASN A 215 12.13 9.71 12.38
CA ASN A 215 12.80 10.76 11.62
C ASN A 215 11.88 12.00 11.49
N PRO A 216 11.53 12.68 12.61
CA PRO A 216 10.55 13.75 12.62
C PRO A 216 10.99 14.97 11.81
N PRO A 217 10.05 15.81 11.33
CA PRO A 217 10.42 17.04 10.63
C PRO A 217 11.17 17.98 11.57
N VAL A 218 12.22 18.62 11.05
CA VAL A 218 12.90 19.74 11.73
C VAL A 218 11.93 20.93 11.77
N LEU A 219 11.27 21.11 12.91
CA LEU A 219 10.39 22.23 13.28
C LEU A 219 11.05 23.05 14.40
N ASP A 220 10.55 24.26 14.68
CA ASP A 220 11.04 25.04 15.84
C ASP A 220 10.64 24.38 17.19
N GLU A 221 11.34 24.70 18.28
CA GLU A 221 11.12 24.05 19.59
C GLU A 221 9.69 24.23 20.14
N ALA A 222 9.05 25.37 19.84
CA ALA A 222 7.70 25.67 20.32
C ALA A 222 6.62 24.93 19.52
N GLU A 223 6.82 24.75 18.21
CA GLU A 223 5.99 23.96 17.31
C GLU A 223 6.16 22.46 17.59
N GLN A 224 7.38 22.00 17.91
CA GLN A 224 7.64 20.63 18.35
C GLN A 224 6.90 20.31 19.65
N ALA A 225 6.97 21.19 20.65
CA ALA A 225 6.26 21.00 21.92
C ALA A 225 4.73 20.92 21.71
N LYS A 226 4.16 21.83 20.91
CA LYS A 226 2.73 21.81 20.57
C LYS A 226 2.33 20.55 19.78
N ALA A 227 3.17 20.11 18.85
CA ALA A 227 2.92 18.89 18.09
C ALA A 227 2.96 17.65 18.99
N ALA A 228 3.90 17.59 19.95
CA ALA A 228 4.02 16.51 20.91
C ALA A 228 2.82 16.46 21.88
N GLU A 229 2.37 17.60 22.39
CA GLU A 229 1.15 17.67 23.23
C GLU A 229 -0.08 17.20 22.46
N SER A 230 -0.27 17.69 21.23
CA SER A 230 -1.40 17.30 20.38
C SER A 230 -1.37 15.81 20.00
N TYR A 231 -0.17 15.25 19.78
CA TYR A 231 0.03 13.82 19.54
C TYR A 231 -0.36 13.00 20.78
N ALA A 232 0.07 13.41 21.98
CA ALA A 232 -0.25 12.71 23.23
C ALA A 232 -1.76 12.68 23.52
N GLU A 233 -2.47 13.79 23.26
CA GLU A 233 -3.95 13.84 23.39
C GLU A 233 -4.64 12.89 22.41
N LEU A 234 -4.19 12.85 21.15
CA LEU A 234 -4.72 11.92 20.16
C LEU A 234 -4.41 10.47 20.52
N GLU A 235 -3.24 10.18 21.07
CA GLU A 235 -2.83 8.84 21.48
C GLU A 235 -3.72 8.34 22.61
N ALA A 236 -3.98 9.17 23.63
CA ALA A 236 -4.91 8.86 24.70
C ALA A 236 -6.33 8.57 24.17
N ARG A 237 -6.81 9.38 23.21
CA ARG A 237 -8.11 9.16 22.55
C ARG A 237 -8.13 7.86 21.76
N PHE A 238 -7.07 7.57 21.02
CA PHE A 238 -6.94 6.34 20.24
C PHE A 238 -6.97 5.11 21.14
N GLU A 239 -6.24 5.10 22.25
CA GLU A 239 -6.24 3.98 23.19
C GLU A 239 -7.62 3.77 23.84
N ALA A 240 -8.36 4.84 24.15
CA ALA A 240 -9.73 4.75 24.62
C ALA A 240 -10.68 4.14 23.57
N ASP A 241 -10.61 4.59 22.32
CA ASP A 241 -11.42 4.07 21.22
C ASP A 241 -11.07 2.60 20.91
N LYS A 242 -9.78 2.26 20.93
CA LYS A 242 -9.26 0.90 20.76
C LYS A 242 -9.79 -0.03 21.84
N ALA A 243 -9.67 0.34 23.12
CA ALA A 243 -10.19 -0.46 24.23
C ALA A 243 -11.70 -0.71 24.10
N ARG A 244 -12.47 0.31 23.72
CA ARG A 244 -13.92 0.20 23.49
C ARG A 244 -14.24 -0.77 22.35
N TYR A 245 -13.49 -0.70 21.26
CA TYR A 245 -13.69 -1.55 20.09
C TYR A 245 -13.32 -3.00 20.37
N HIS A 246 -12.17 -3.25 21.01
CA HIS A 246 -11.73 -4.58 21.44
C HIS A 246 -12.74 -5.25 22.39
N LYS A 247 -13.30 -4.50 23.35
CA LYS A 247 -14.37 -5.01 24.22
C LYS A 247 -15.59 -5.48 23.43
N LYS A 248 -16.01 -4.72 22.42
CA LYS A 248 -17.13 -5.10 21.54
C LYS A 248 -16.77 -6.27 20.63
N MET A 249 -15.52 -6.37 20.18
CA MET A 249 -15.03 -7.52 19.41
C MET A 249 -15.17 -8.82 20.19
N GLU A 250 -14.82 -8.84 21.47
CA GLU A 250 -14.99 -10.02 22.32
C GLU A 250 -16.47 -10.37 22.54
N GLN A 251 -17.32 -9.37 22.72
CA GLN A 251 -18.77 -9.58 22.78
C GLN A 251 -19.34 -10.13 21.47
N PHE A 252 -18.83 -9.68 20.32
CA PHE A 252 -19.25 -10.15 19.00
C PHE A 252 -18.80 -11.60 18.76
N LYS A 253 -17.55 -11.94 19.09
CA LYS A 253 -17.04 -13.33 19.06
C LYS A 253 -17.89 -14.26 19.92
N ALA A 254 -18.30 -13.79 21.10
CA ALA A 254 -19.19 -14.50 22.00
C ALA A 254 -20.68 -14.49 21.58
N LYS A 255 -21.01 -13.94 20.40
CA LYS A 255 -22.38 -13.78 19.88
C LYS A 255 -23.34 -13.01 20.80
N LYS A 256 -22.80 -12.16 21.69
CA LYS A 256 -23.57 -11.33 22.64
C LYS A 256 -24.11 -10.05 22.01
N ILE A 257 -23.50 -9.58 20.91
CA ILE A 257 -23.94 -8.41 20.17
C ILE A 257 -24.05 -8.71 18.68
N LYS A 258 -24.89 -7.95 17.96
CA LYS A 258 -24.97 -7.99 16.50
C LYS A 258 -23.83 -7.20 15.85
N TYR A 259 -23.58 -7.45 14.57
CA TYR A 259 -22.52 -6.81 13.80
C TYR A 259 -22.67 -5.27 13.72
N GLU A 260 -23.89 -4.76 13.65
CA GLU A 260 -24.17 -3.31 13.55
C GLU A 260 -23.62 -2.56 14.77
N ALA A 261 -23.76 -3.15 15.96
CA ALA A 261 -23.23 -2.58 17.20
C ALA A 261 -21.70 -2.53 17.22
N LEU A 262 -21.03 -3.51 16.60
CA LEU A 262 -19.56 -3.53 16.43
C LEU A 262 -19.10 -2.48 15.41
N SER A 263 -19.76 -2.41 14.26
CA SER A 263 -19.39 -1.50 13.15
C SER A 263 -19.42 -0.02 13.55
N SER A 264 -20.32 0.37 14.47
CA SER A 264 -20.41 1.75 14.95
C SER A 264 -19.13 2.20 15.68
N SER A 265 -18.51 1.32 16.46
CA SER A 265 -17.26 1.60 17.17
C SER A 265 -16.01 1.46 16.28
N GLU A 266 -16.08 0.63 15.24
CA GLU A 266 -14.99 0.46 14.28
C GLU A 266 -14.63 1.81 13.63
N ARG A 267 -15.65 2.58 13.24
CA ARG A 267 -15.46 3.91 12.62
C ARG A 267 -14.73 4.90 13.53
N SER A 268 -15.02 4.89 14.83
CA SER A 268 -14.34 5.76 15.81
C SER A 268 -12.87 5.35 15.96
N TYR A 269 -12.62 4.05 16.10
CA TYR A 269 -11.27 3.48 16.18
C TYR A 269 -10.44 3.80 14.92
N GLU A 270 -10.98 3.54 13.73
CA GLU A 270 -10.30 3.84 12.45
C GLU A 270 -10.03 5.34 12.28
N ARG A 271 -10.95 6.20 12.72
CA ARG A 271 -10.78 7.65 12.65
C ARG A 271 -9.63 8.12 13.55
N SER A 272 -9.65 7.73 14.82
CA SER A 272 -8.60 8.12 15.78
C SER A 272 -7.24 7.57 15.37
N ARG A 273 -7.20 6.35 14.82
CA ARG A 273 -6.00 5.77 14.21
C ARG A 273 -5.46 6.59 13.05
N HIS A 274 -6.34 6.96 12.10
CA HIS A 274 -5.92 7.75 10.96
C HIS A 274 -5.38 9.13 11.38
N MET A 275 -5.99 9.75 12.41
CA MET A 275 -5.52 11.03 12.96
C MET A 275 -4.11 10.92 13.57
N LEU A 276 -3.73 9.78 14.13
CA LEU A 276 -2.36 9.53 14.59
C LEU A 276 -1.36 9.38 13.43
N GLU A 277 -1.78 8.74 12.33
CA GLU A 277 -0.92 8.57 11.15
C GLU A 277 -0.61 9.90 10.43
N ILE A 278 -1.48 10.91 10.56
CA ILE A 278 -1.30 12.22 9.91
C ILE A 278 -0.48 13.22 10.74
N MET A 279 -0.30 12.98 12.04
CA MET A 279 0.36 13.96 12.91
C MET A 279 1.88 13.85 12.86
N PRO A 280 2.60 14.96 12.64
CA PRO A 280 4.03 15.02 12.90
C PRO A 280 4.29 14.94 14.41
N GLY A 281 5.41 14.33 14.82
CA GLY A 281 5.85 14.36 16.22
C GLY A 281 5.62 13.09 17.04
N LYS A 282 5.50 11.92 16.40
CA LYS A 282 5.61 10.65 17.14
C LYS A 282 6.96 10.64 17.88
N PRO A 283 6.99 10.54 19.22
CA PRO A 283 8.24 10.52 19.97
C PRO A 283 9.10 9.35 19.50
N GLU A 284 10.42 9.53 19.47
CA GLU A 284 11.34 8.40 19.33
C GLU A 284 10.95 7.38 20.42
N SER A 285 10.58 6.17 20.00
CA SER A 285 10.43 5.08 20.95
C SER A 285 11.80 4.87 21.57
N ALA A 286 11.96 5.20 22.85
CA ALA A 286 13.13 4.83 23.63
C ALA A 286 13.26 3.30 23.56
N GLY A 287 14.21 2.84 22.76
CA GLY A 287 14.53 1.44 22.51
C GLY A 287 15.98 1.34 22.06
#